data_AF-A0A9D6IC09-F1
#
_entry.id   AF-A0A9D6IC09-F1
#
_cell.length_a   1.000
_cell.length_b   1.000
_cell.length_c   1.000
_cell.angle_alpha   90.00
_cell.angle_beta   90.00
_cell.angle_gamma   90.00
#
_symmetry.space_group_name_H-M   'P 1'
#
loop_
_entity.id
_entity.type
_entity.pdbx_description
1 polymer ?
#
loop_
_entity_poly.entity_id
_entity_poly.type
_entity_poly.pdbx_seq_one_letter_code
_entity_poly.pdbx_strand_id
1 'polypeptide(L)'
;MPPLTDSTRLLAYKDALGNWRITGFVEFELTEEAHRWVRRELNGVDLNSLRRVMHDYVMAGGEIDEVKETRPEWTQYEYHHDLRLTIQDKAVYIETRLCYREPFIQDEASILVVNIHER
;
A
#
# COMPACT_ATOMS: atom_id res chain seq x y z
N MET A 1 -4.59 -13.66 -3.13
CA MET A 1 -3.51 -14.35 -2.38
C MET A 1 -4.18 -14.77 -1.06
N PRO A 2 -3.52 -15.18 0.04
CA PRO A 2 -4.26 -15.29 1.30
C PRO A 2 -4.52 -13.89 1.86
N PRO A 3 -5.71 -13.61 2.40
CA PRO A 3 -6.00 -12.32 3.01
C PRO A 3 -5.16 -12.11 4.28
N LEU A 4 -4.83 -10.86 4.58
CA LEU A 4 -4.23 -10.43 5.82
C LEU A 4 -5.20 -10.69 6.98
N THR A 5 -4.89 -11.69 7.80
CA THR A 5 -5.72 -12.04 8.99
C THR A 5 -5.08 -11.64 10.32
N ASP A 6 -3.79 -11.30 10.34
CA ASP A 6 -3.13 -10.84 11.56
C ASP A 6 -3.69 -9.47 11.99
N SER A 7 -4.26 -9.42 13.20
CA SER A 7 -4.93 -8.21 13.69
C SER A 7 -3.98 -7.04 13.93
N THR A 8 -2.74 -7.32 14.34
CA THR A 8 -1.75 -6.29 14.65
C THR A 8 -1.27 -5.63 13.37
N ARG A 9 -0.91 -6.42 12.35
CA ARG A 9 -0.55 -5.92 11.02
C ARG A 9 -1.70 -5.20 10.34
N LEU A 10 -2.94 -5.71 10.47
CA LEU A 10 -4.11 -5.03 9.92
C LEU A 10 -4.33 -3.65 10.58
N LEU A 11 -4.16 -3.55 11.90
CA LEU A 11 -4.24 -2.27 12.61
C LEU A 11 -3.12 -1.32 12.17
N ALA A 12 -1.88 -1.79 12.10
CA ALA A 12 -0.74 -0.99 11.64
C ALA A 12 -0.90 -0.51 10.19
N TYR A 13 -1.43 -1.35 9.30
CA TYR A 13 -1.68 -0.97 7.91
C TYR A 13 -2.75 0.14 7.80
N LYS A 14 -3.83 0.01 8.57
CA LYS A 14 -4.88 1.04 8.64
C LYS A 14 -4.36 2.35 9.24
N ASP A 15 -3.54 2.26 10.28
CA ASP A 15 -2.90 3.40 10.93
C ASP A 15 -2.02 4.20 9.96
N ALA A 16 -1.13 3.51 9.23
CA ALA A 16 -0.27 4.11 8.23
C ALA A 16 -1.05 4.85 7.13
N LEU A 17 -2.11 4.23 6.59
CA LEU A 17 -2.97 4.88 5.60
C LEU A 17 -3.70 6.10 6.18
N GLY A 18 -4.18 5.99 7.43
CA GLY A 18 -4.94 7.01 8.14
C GLY A 18 -4.13 8.21 8.64
N ASN A 19 -2.80 8.15 8.64
CA ASN A 19 -1.98 9.21 9.22
C ASN A 19 -1.73 10.40 8.27
N TRP A 20 -2.73 11.27 8.12
CA TRP A 20 -2.69 12.42 7.19
C TRP A 20 -1.95 13.65 7.73
N ARG A 21 -1.51 13.62 8.99
CA ARG A 21 -1.01 14.81 9.70
C ARG A 21 0.41 15.20 9.29
N ILE A 22 1.19 14.24 8.77
CA ILE A 22 2.58 14.42 8.36
C ILE A 22 2.84 13.67 7.04
N THR A 23 3.75 14.18 6.22
CA THR A 23 4.31 13.48 5.05
C THR A 23 5.21 12.32 5.50
N GLY A 24 5.20 11.17 4.81
CA GLY A 24 6.13 10.04 5.06
C GLY A 24 5.50 8.73 5.56
N PHE A 25 4.20 8.71 5.88
CA PHE A 25 3.53 7.46 6.29
C PHE A 25 3.10 6.58 5.12
N VAL A 26 3.00 7.16 3.92
CA VAL A 26 2.88 6.41 2.67
C VAL A 26 3.93 6.96 1.73
N GLU A 27 4.93 6.15 1.46
CA GLU A 27 6.06 6.45 0.58
C GLU A 27 5.90 5.69 -0.74
N PHE A 28 6.52 6.20 -1.79
CA PHE A 28 6.43 5.62 -3.13
C PHE A 28 7.84 5.41 -3.67
N GLU A 29 8.26 4.16 -3.73
CA GLU A 29 9.51 3.72 -4.37
C GLU A 29 9.15 2.93 -5.63
N LEU A 30 8.46 3.62 -6.54
CA LEU A 30 7.99 3.05 -7.79
C LEU A 30 9.12 3.01 -8.81
N THR A 31 9.15 1.96 -9.62
CA THR A 31 9.99 1.94 -10.82
C THR A 31 9.58 3.05 -11.79
N GLU A 32 10.49 3.48 -12.67
CA GLU A 32 10.16 4.46 -13.71
C GLU A 32 9.01 4.00 -14.61
N GLU A 33 8.86 2.69 -14.80
CA GLU A 33 7.76 2.08 -15.55
C GLU A 33 6.42 2.26 -14.84
N ALA A 34 6.36 1.98 -13.53
CA ALA A 34 5.17 2.17 -12.72
C ALA A 34 4.77 3.67 -12.67
N HIS A 35 5.74 4.58 -12.51
CA HIS A 35 5.48 6.01 -12.58
C HIS A 35 4.90 6.45 -13.93
N ARG A 36 5.48 5.96 -15.03
CA ARG A 36 4.97 6.24 -16.39
C ARG A 36 3.58 5.68 -16.59
N TRP A 37 3.31 4.48 -16.09
CA TRP A 37 1.99 3.85 -16.15
C TRP A 37 0.95 4.69 -15.39
N VAL A 38 1.23 5.09 -14.15
CA VAL A 38 0.30 5.94 -13.36
C VAL A 38 -0.03 7.22 -14.11
N ARG A 39 0.97 7.93 -14.63
CA ARG A 39 0.74 9.19 -15.37
C ARG A 39 -0.08 9.01 -16.65
N ARG A 40 0.08 7.87 -17.31
CA ARG A 40 -0.61 7.57 -18.58
C ARG A 40 -2.03 7.08 -18.38
N GLU A 41 -2.23 6.18 -17.42
CA GLU A 41 -3.49 5.46 -17.23
C GLU A 41 -4.39 6.08 -16.18
N LEU A 42 -3.83 6.70 -15.14
CA LEU A 42 -4.56 7.31 -14.03
C LEU A 42 -4.48 8.82 -14.14
N ASN A 43 -5.11 9.36 -15.18
CA ASN A 43 -5.00 10.77 -15.53
C ASN A 43 -5.46 11.68 -14.38
N GLY A 44 -4.60 12.60 -13.95
CA GLY A 44 -4.87 13.52 -12.85
C GLY A 44 -4.81 12.89 -11.45
N VAL A 45 -4.49 11.60 -11.33
CA VAL A 45 -4.25 10.96 -10.02
C VAL A 45 -2.81 11.22 -9.61
N ASP A 46 -2.64 12.16 -8.68
CA ASP A 46 -1.35 12.33 -8.00
C ASP A 46 -1.18 11.30 -6.86
N LEU A 47 0.02 11.26 -6.27
CA LEU A 47 0.34 10.30 -5.21
C LEU A 47 -0.52 10.51 -3.96
N ASN A 48 -0.95 11.74 -3.67
CA ASN A 48 -1.84 12.03 -2.55
C ASN A 48 -3.26 11.50 -2.80
N SER A 49 -3.75 11.61 -4.02
CA SER A 49 -5.03 11.05 -4.45
C SER A 49 -4.98 9.52 -4.43
N LEU A 50 -3.86 8.93 -4.89
CA LEU A 50 -3.65 7.49 -4.83
C LEU A 50 -3.67 6.99 -3.38
N ARG A 51 -2.96 7.67 -2.48
CA ARG A 51 -2.99 7.39 -1.04
C ARG A 51 -4.42 7.42 -0.49
N ARG A 52 -5.24 8.40 -0.90
CA ARG A 52 -6.63 8.52 -0.47
C ARG A 52 -7.48 7.36 -0.96
N VAL A 53 -7.33 6.98 -2.22
CA VAL A 53 -8.03 5.82 -2.78
C VAL A 53 -7.67 4.54 -2.03
N MET A 54 -6.39 4.32 -1.70
CA MET A 54 -5.95 3.18 -0.90
C MET A 54 -6.59 3.18 0.50
N HIS A 55 -6.58 4.32 1.19
CA HIS A 55 -7.23 4.49 2.48
C HIS A 55 -8.73 4.17 2.42
N ASP A 56 -9.46 4.79 1.48
CA ASP A 56 -10.91 4.66 1.37
C ASP A 56 -11.30 3.21 1.04
N TYR A 57 -10.53 2.56 0.16
CA TYR A 57 -10.70 1.13 -0.15
C TYR A 57 -10.57 0.25 1.11
N VAL A 58 -9.49 0.41 1.87
CA VAL A 58 -9.25 -0.40 3.08
C VAL A 58 -10.29 -0.11 4.17
N MET A 59 -10.67 1.15 4.35
CA MET A 59 -11.67 1.53 5.34
C MET A 59 -13.09 1.07 4.98
N ALA A 60 -13.38 0.90 3.69
CA ALA A 60 -14.62 0.29 3.20
C ALA A 60 -14.66 -1.24 3.32
N GLY A 61 -13.61 -1.87 3.86
CA GLY A 61 -13.51 -3.33 3.98
C GLY A 61 -12.89 -4.01 2.76
N GLY A 62 -12.15 -3.26 1.94
CA GLY A 62 -11.33 -3.80 0.86
C GLY A 62 -10.33 -4.85 1.35
N GLU A 63 -10.05 -5.82 0.48
CA GLU A 63 -9.17 -6.94 0.79
C GLU A 63 -7.70 -6.52 0.69
N ILE A 64 -6.93 -6.87 1.73
CA ILE A 64 -5.48 -6.75 1.74
C ILE A 64 -4.98 -8.19 1.68
N ASP A 65 -4.34 -8.53 0.59
CA ASP A 65 -3.66 -9.82 0.44
C ASP A 65 -2.28 -9.74 1.09
N GLU A 66 -1.80 -10.84 1.68
CA GLU A 66 -0.48 -10.91 2.30
C GLU A 66 0.34 -12.05 1.72
N VAL A 67 1.61 -11.77 1.42
CA VAL A 67 2.55 -12.76 0.87
C VAL A 67 3.87 -12.64 1.58
N LYS A 68 4.46 -13.78 1.95
CA LYS A 68 5.82 -13.81 2.51
C LYS A 68 6.80 -13.22 1.50
N GLU A 69 7.58 -12.25 1.94
CA GLU A 69 8.61 -11.67 1.09
C GLU A 69 9.79 -12.65 0.95
N THR A 70 10.27 -12.81 -0.28
CA THR A 70 11.34 -13.78 -0.62
C THR A 70 12.47 -13.15 -1.44
N ARG A 71 12.28 -11.92 -1.91
CA ARG A 71 13.28 -11.19 -2.70
C ARG A 71 14.40 -10.64 -1.79
N PRO A 72 15.68 -10.85 -2.13
CA PRO A 72 16.82 -10.43 -1.30
C PRO A 72 16.88 -8.92 -1.01
N GLU A 73 16.44 -8.09 -1.95
CA GLU A 73 16.42 -6.63 -1.83
C GLU A 73 15.39 -6.11 -0.81
N TRP A 74 14.45 -6.96 -0.38
CA TRP A 74 13.38 -6.63 0.57
C TRP A 74 13.47 -7.41 1.89
N THR A 75 14.66 -7.92 2.24
CA THR A 75 14.90 -8.76 3.42
C THR A 75 14.52 -8.11 4.76
N GLN A 76 14.44 -6.78 4.82
CA GLN A 76 13.96 -6.04 5.98
C GLN A 76 12.43 -6.15 6.19
N TYR A 77 11.68 -6.59 5.18
CA TYR A 77 10.24 -6.80 5.25
C TYR A 77 9.94 -8.29 5.30
N GLU A 78 9.11 -8.71 6.25
CA GLU A 78 8.71 -10.12 6.34
C GLU A 78 7.65 -10.49 5.27
N TYR A 79 6.83 -9.52 4.88
CA TYR A 79 5.72 -9.68 3.94
C TYR A 79 5.64 -8.48 2.99
N HIS A 80 5.03 -8.70 1.83
CA HIS A 80 4.37 -7.63 1.07
C HIS A 80 2.85 -7.78 1.13
N HIS A 81 2.18 -6.65 0.93
CA HIS A 81 0.74 -6.51 1.03
C HIS A 81 0.16 -5.95 -0.26
N ASP A 82 -0.84 -6.63 -0.80
CA ASP A 82 -1.39 -6.30 -2.11
C ASP A 82 -2.82 -5.80 -2.01
N LEU A 83 -3.11 -4.75 -2.78
CA LEU A 83 -4.45 -4.23 -2.98
C LEU A 83 -4.91 -4.49 -4.41
N ARG A 84 -6.18 -4.88 -4.56
CA ARG A 84 -6.87 -5.02 -5.85
C ARG A 84 -8.12 -4.15 -5.82
N LEU A 85 -8.01 -2.96 -6.39
CA LEU A 85 -9.05 -1.94 -6.30
C LEU A 85 -9.32 -1.29 -7.65
N THR A 86 -10.44 -0.57 -7.77
CA THR A 86 -10.81 0.13 -9.00
C THR A 86 -10.48 1.61 -8.88
N ILE A 87 -9.71 2.15 -9.83
CA ILE A 87 -9.40 3.59 -9.94
C ILE A 87 -9.84 4.06 -11.33
N GLN A 88 -10.73 5.04 -11.43
CA GLN A 88 -11.22 5.55 -12.71
C GLN A 88 -11.65 4.42 -13.68
N ASP A 89 -12.47 3.49 -13.17
CA ASP A 89 -12.98 2.30 -13.88
C ASP A 89 -11.91 1.28 -14.32
N LYS A 90 -10.63 1.48 -13.97
CA LYS A 90 -9.54 0.53 -14.23
C LYS A 90 -9.34 -0.40 -13.04
N ALA A 91 -9.15 -1.69 -13.31
CA ALA A 91 -8.71 -2.65 -12.30
C ALA A 91 -7.22 -2.44 -12.02
N VAL A 92 -6.88 -2.00 -10.82
CA VAL A 92 -5.51 -1.65 -10.43
C VAL A 92 -5.01 -2.62 -9.37
N TYR A 93 -3.78 -3.09 -9.59
CA TYR A 93 -2.99 -3.80 -8.60
C TYR A 93 -1.98 -2.85 -7.98
N ILE A 94 -1.86 -2.87 -6.65
CA ILE A 94 -0.87 -2.10 -5.91
C ILE A 94 -0.16 -3.05 -4.94
N GLU A 95 1.17 -3.07 -5.01
CA GLU A 95 2.02 -3.86 -4.11
C GLU A 95 2.70 -2.92 -3.12
N THR A 96 2.65 -3.29 -1.84
CA THR A 96 3.16 -2.47 -0.76
C THR A 96 4.01 -3.28 0.23
N ARG A 97 4.72 -2.59 1.12
CA ARG A 97 5.32 -3.17 2.33
C ARG A 97 4.92 -2.35 3.54
N LEU A 98 4.66 -3.04 4.63
CA LEU A 98 4.34 -2.43 5.91
C LEU A 98 5.60 -2.36 6.79
N CYS A 99 5.90 -1.17 7.31
CA CYS A 99 6.89 -0.96 8.35
C CYS A 99 6.15 -0.59 9.65
N TYR A 100 6.34 -1.38 10.70
CA TYR A 100 5.87 -1.10 12.04
C TYR A 100 6.81 -1.78 13.04
N ARG A 101 6.75 -1.38 14.31
CA ARG A 101 7.50 -2.04 15.38
C ARG A 101 6.60 -2.95 16.22
N GLU A 102 7.21 -3.90 16.92
CA GLU A 102 6.55 -4.74 17.91
C GLU A 102 7.03 -4.40 19.33
N PRO A 103 6.12 -4.14 20.29
CA PRO A 103 4.66 -4.06 20.12
C PRO A 103 4.25 -2.89 19.21
N PHE A 104 3.08 -2.99 18.56
CA PHE A 104 2.55 -1.92 17.71
C PHE A 104 2.32 -0.63 18.52
N ILE A 105 2.84 0.49 18.01
CA ILE A 105 2.53 1.84 18.47
C ILE A 105 1.80 2.58 17.37
N GLN A 106 0.68 3.20 17.74
CA GLN A 106 -0.14 4.06 16.89
C GLN A 106 0.67 5.26 16.38
N ASP A 107 0.38 5.69 15.15
CA ASP A 107 1.03 6.81 14.46
C ASP A 107 2.53 6.59 14.14
N GLU A 108 3.03 5.36 14.25
CA GLU A 108 4.42 5.01 13.92
C GLU A 108 4.54 4.00 12.77
N ALA A 109 3.43 3.48 12.24
CA ALA A 109 3.44 2.59 11.09
C ALA A 109 3.54 3.38 9.78
N SER A 110 4.31 2.88 8.82
CA SER A 110 4.39 3.42 7.45
C SER A 110 4.22 2.34 6.39
N ILE A 111 3.80 2.75 5.20
CA ILE A 111 3.63 1.90 4.03
C ILE A 111 4.56 2.40 2.94
N LEU A 112 5.30 1.47 2.32
CA LEU A 112 6.06 1.71 1.12
C LEU A 112 5.34 1.09 -0.07
N VAL A 113 4.90 1.90 -1.03
CA VAL A 113 4.33 1.45 -2.30
C VAL A 113 5.47 1.24 -3.29
N VAL A 114 5.63 0.01 -3.79
CA VAL A 114 6.77 -0.35 -4.66
C VAL A 114 6.37 -0.67 -6.09
N ASN A 115 5.10 -1.01 -6.33
CA ASN A 115 4.62 -1.39 -7.64
C ASN A 115 3.15 -1.04 -7.79
N ILE A 116 2.78 -0.64 -8.99
CA ILE A 116 1.40 -0.32 -9.37
C ILE A 116 1.25 -0.51 -10.88
N HIS A 117 0.22 -1.28 -11.28
CA HIS A 117 -0.10 -1.52 -12.68
C HIS A 117 -1.56 -1.98 -12.86
N GLU A 118 -1.97 -2.15 -14.11
CA GLU A 118 -3.27 -2.73 -14.46
C GLU A 118 -3.30 -4.22 -14.08
N ARG A 119 -4.41 -4.67 -13.49
CA ARG A 119 -4.60 -6.04 -13.03
C ARG A 119 -4.94 -7.02 -14.17
#